data_AF-A0A5C4MW90-F1
#
_entry.id   AF-A0A5C4MW90-F1
#
_cell.length_a   1.000
_cell.length_b   1.000
_cell.length_c   1.000
_cell.angle_alpha   90.00
_cell.angle_beta   90.00
_cell.angle_gamma   90.00
#
_symmetry.space_group_name_H-M   'P 1'
#
loop_
_entity.id
_entity.type
_entity.pdbx_description
1 polymer ?
#
loop_
_entity_poly.entity_id
_entity_poly.type
_entity_poly.pdbx_seq_one_letter_code
_entity_poly.pdbx_strand_id
1 'polypeptide(L)'
;MPSSTTTRSAWERTTERQRALHDLTASVEDDPMTLQDAVRRARTETFGSLEAVLLELHAQWVRTFDAHLDALMENGAYGDQEAVDALWARTTRALPGTARVLDAYADHPTLVQAHAQHAQRTRRSMATDLPARWTSPATLVRSGAHRGWRRRALSLLPH
;
A
#
# COMPACT_ATOMS: atom_id res chain seq x y z
N MET A 1 -19.59 -39.03 20.15
CA MET A 1 -19.94 -38.08 19.07
C MET A 1 -18.65 -37.64 18.42
N PRO A 2 -18.33 -38.05 17.18
CA PRO A 2 -17.18 -37.48 16.49
C PRO A 2 -17.53 -36.05 16.09
N SER A 3 -16.85 -35.07 16.69
CA SER A 3 -16.84 -33.70 16.19
C SER A 3 -16.19 -33.71 14.82
N SER A 4 -17.00 -33.66 13.77
CA SER A 4 -16.52 -33.48 12.40
C SER A 4 -15.84 -32.12 12.32
N THR A 5 -14.51 -32.10 12.43
CA THR A 5 -13.70 -30.95 12.05
C THR A 5 -13.79 -30.83 10.54
N THR A 6 -14.86 -30.20 10.05
CA THR A 6 -15.05 -29.91 8.62
C THR A 6 -13.87 -29.06 8.17
N THR A 7 -12.91 -29.71 7.53
CA THR A 7 -11.72 -29.06 7.00
C THR A 7 -12.18 -28.19 5.84
N ARG A 8 -12.30 -26.87 6.07
CA ARG A 8 -12.63 -25.91 5.01
C ARG A 8 -11.64 -26.04 3.87
N SER A 9 -12.14 -25.94 2.64
CA SER A 9 -11.28 -25.99 1.46
C SER A 9 -10.30 -24.81 1.45
N ALA A 10 -9.18 -24.95 0.74
CA ALA A 10 -8.21 -23.85 0.59
C ALA A 10 -8.84 -22.61 -0.08
N TRP A 11 -9.83 -22.83 -0.94
CA TRP A 11 -10.63 -21.77 -1.58
C TRP A 11 -11.47 -21.00 -0.57
N GLU A 12 -12.24 -21.69 0.28
CA GLU A 12 -13.09 -21.06 1.30
C GLU A 12 -12.28 -20.17 2.24
N ARG A 13 -11.12 -20.64 2.69
CA ARG A 13 -10.21 -19.85 3.54
C ARG A 13 -9.70 -18.59 2.84
N THR A 14 -9.38 -18.69 1.56
CA THR A 14 -8.95 -17.54 0.77
C THR A 14 -10.06 -16.51 0.62
N THR A 15 -11.27 -16.95 0.28
CA THR A 15 -12.45 -16.07 0.12
C THR A 15 -12.85 -15.41 1.44
N GLU A 16 -12.80 -16.16 2.56
CA GLU A 16 -13.04 -15.63 3.90
C GLU A 16 -12.04 -14.54 4.27
N ARG A 17 -10.75 -14.76 4.01
CA ARG A 17 -9.70 -13.75 4.22
C ARG A 17 -9.91 -12.50 3.37
N GLN A 18 -10.27 -12.65 2.09
CA GLN A 18 -10.53 -11.52 1.20
C GLN A 18 -11.74 -10.70 1.65
N ARG A 19 -12.81 -11.36 2.10
CA ARG A 19 -13.98 -10.68 2.66
C ARG A 19 -13.64 -9.92 3.93
N ALA A 20 -12.95 -10.56 4.88
CA ALA A 20 -12.53 -9.90 6.12
C ALA A 20 -11.61 -8.69 5.87
N LEU A 21 -10.71 -8.80 4.88
CA LEU A 21 -9.84 -7.69 4.47
C LEU A 21 -10.66 -6.53 3.89
N HIS A 22 -11.61 -6.84 2.99
CA HIS A 22 -12.51 -5.87 2.39
C HIS A 22 -13.33 -5.14 3.47
N ASP A 23 -13.99 -5.89 4.36
CA ASP A 23 -14.84 -5.34 5.43
C ASP A 23 -14.04 -4.45 6.40
N LEU A 24 -12.81 -4.85 6.73
CA LEU A 24 -11.87 -4.03 7.50
C LEU A 24 -11.57 -2.72 6.79
N THR A 25 -11.20 -2.77 5.50
CA THR A 25 -10.81 -1.56 4.77
C THR A 25 -11.99 -0.63 4.51
N ALA A 26 -13.17 -1.18 4.22
CA ALA A 26 -14.40 -0.41 4.02
C ALA A 26 -14.83 0.30 5.32
N SER A 27 -14.81 -0.40 6.47
CA SER A 27 -15.13 0.22 7.76
C SER A 27 -14.23 1.41 8.09
N VAL A 28 -12.91 1.29 7.82
CA VAL A 28 -11.93 2.36 8.06
C VAL A 28 -12.02 3.48 7.02
N GLU A 29 -12.47 3.15 5.81
CA GLU A 29 -12.76 4.13 4.78
C GLU A 29 -13.96 5.01 5.17
N ASP A 30 -15.04 4.38 5.60
CA ASP A 30 -16.30 5.01 6.01
C ASP A 30 -16.14 5.82 7.31
N ASP A 31 -15.52 5.22 8.34
CA ASP A 31 -15.25 5.86 9.61
C ASP A 31 -13.84 5.51 10.14
N PRO A 32 -12.87 6.45 10.03
CA PRO A 32 -11.52 6.27 10.54
C PRO A 32 -11.44 5.95 12.03
N MET A 33 -12.44 6.33 12.84
CA MET A 33 -12.46 6.05 14.27
C MET A 33 -12.60 4.55 14.57
N THR A 34 -13.08 3.76 13.59
CA THR A 34 -13.24 2.31 13.72
C THR A 34 -11.93 1.53 13.55
N LEU A 35 -10.81 2.18 13.18
CA LEU A 35 -9.55 1.52 12.82
C LEU A 35 -9.10 0.46 13.83
N GLN A 36 -9.07 0.81 15.12
CA GLN A 36 -8.61 -0.11 16.15
C GLN A 36 -9.54 -1.32 16.30
N ASP A 37 -10.86 -1.10 16.25
CA ASP A 37 -11.84 -2.16 16.38
C ASP A 37 -11.91 -3.06 15.13
N ALA A 38 -11.82 -2.48 13.94
CA ALA A 38 -11.79 -3.20 12.67
C ALA A 38 -10.56 -4.12 12.58
N VAL A 39 -9.37 -3.60 12.93
CA VAL A 39 -8.12 -4.38 12.96
C VAL A 39 -8.19 -5.48 14.03
N ARG A 40 -8.68 -5.15 15.23
CA ARG A 40 -8.89 -6.13 16.30
C ARG A 40 -9.78 -7.27 15.84
N ARG A 41 -10.91 -6.96 15.20
CA ARG A 41 -11.88 -7.93 14.68
C ARG A 41 -11.25 -8.85 13.64
N ALA A 42 -10.62 -8.30 12.60
CA ALA A 42 -9.97 -9.08 11.56
C ALA A 42 -8.88 -10.00 12.14
N ARG A 43 -8.08 -9.49 13.08
CA ARG A 43 -7.08 -10.28 13.80
C ARG A 43 -7.71 -11.46 14.53
N THR A 44 -8.76 -11.24 15.32
CA THR A 44 -9.34 -12.29 16.17
C THR A 44 -10.17 -13.30 15.39
N GLU A 45 -10.88 -12.86 14.35
CA GLU A 45 -11.87 -13.69 13.66
C GLU A 45 -11.30 -14.45 12.46
N THR A 46 -10.25 -13.93 11.82
CA THR A 46 -9.81 -14.49 10.52
C THR A 46 -8.29 -14.65 10.39
N PHE A 47 -7.50 -13.67 10.82
CA PHE A 47 -6.07 -13.62 10.51
C PHE A 47 -5.17 -14.22 11.59
N GLY A 48 -5.64 -14.31 12.84
CA GLY A 48 -4.91 -14.87 13.99
C GLY A 48 -3.84 -13.94 14.58
N SER A 49 -3.28 -13.02 13.81
CA SER A 49 -2.28 -12.06 14.30
C SER A 49 -2.34 -10.72 13.56
N LEU A 50 -1.76 -9.68 14.16
CA LEU A 50 -1.68 -8.35 13.53
C LEU A 50 -0.76 -8.39 12.31
N GLU A 51 0.35 -9.11 12.40
CA GLU A 51 1.31 -9.31 11.32
C GLU A 51 0.65 -9.90 10.08
N ALA A 52 -0.22 -10.90 10.27
CA ALA A 52 -0.95 -11.52 9.17
C ALA A 52 -1.93 -10.53 8.49
N VAL A 53 -2.56 -9.63 9.25
CA VAL A 53 -3.41 -8.57 8.69
C VAL A 53 -2.57 -7.56 7.90
N LEU A 54 -1.47 -7.07 8.50
CA LEU A 54 -0.60 -6.07 7.89
C LEU A 54 0.06 -6.57 6.60
N LEU A 55 0.51 -7.84 6.58
CA LEU A 55 1.10 -8.45 5.39
C LEU A 55 0.07 -8.59 4.26
N GLU A 56 -1.17 -8.93 4.58
CA GLU A 56 -2.23 -9.05 3.57
C GLU A 56 -2.61 -7.67 2.98
N LEU A 57 -2.76 -6.65 3.84
CA LEU A 57 -2.99 -5.26 3.41
C LEU A 57 -1.84 -4.75 2.55
N HIS A 58 -0.59 -4.99 2.97
CA HIS A 58 0.58 -4.60 2.19
C HIS A 58 0.65 -5.35 0.85
N ALA A 59 0.31 -6.64 0.82
CA ALA A 59 0.27 -7.40 -0.41
C ALA A 59 -0.81 -6.88 -1.38
N GLN A 60 -1.99 -6.50 -0.87
CA GLN A 60 -3.02 -5.84 -1.67
C GLN A 60 -2.53 -4.52 -2.25
N TRP A 61 -1.90 -3.68 -1.41
CA TRP A 61 -1.31 -2.42 -1.86
C TRP A 61 -0.28 -2.62 -2.97
N VAL A 62 0.68 -3.53 -2.77
CA VAL A 62 1.74 -3.82 -3.73
C VAL A 62 1.17 -4.33 -5.05
N ARG A 63 0.19 -5.24 -5.04
CA ARG A 63 -0.45 -5.71 -6.28
C ARG A 63 -1.10 -4.57 -7.07
N THR A 64 -1.78 -3.65 -6.38
CA THR A 64 -2.39 -2.49 -7.04
C THR A 64 -1.35 -1.50 -7.54
N PHE A 65 -0.26 -1.28 -6.79
CA PHE A 65 0.85 -0.45 -7.23
C PHE A 65 1.56 -1.04 -8.45
N ASP A 66 1.93 -2.32 -8.41
CA ASP A 66 2.61 -3.03 -9.48
C ASP A 66 1.76 -3.06 -10.76
N ALA A 67 0.44 -3.26 -10.65
CA ALA A 67 -0.45 -3.18 -11.82
C ALA A 67 -0.43 -1.79 -12.49
N HIS A 68 -0.32 -0.71 -11.71
CA HIS A 68 -0.13 0.62 -12.29
C HIS A 68 1.28 0.84 -12.82
N LEU A 69 2.28 0.20 -12.21
CA LEU A 69 3.68 0.27 -12.63
C LEU A 69 3.89 -0.40 -13.98
N ASP A 70 3.28 -1.57 -14.19
CA ASP A 70 3.31 -2.29 -15.46
C ASP A 70 2.72 -1.43 -16.58
N ALA A 71 1.55 -0.82 -16.35
CA ALA A 71 0.95 0.11 -17.29
C ALA A 71 1.84 1.34 -17.54
N LEU A 72 2.59 1.83 -16.54
CA LEU A 72 3.52 2.93 -16.70
C LEU A 72 4.73 2.53 -17.56
N MET A 73 5.27 1.32 -17.37
CA MET A 73 6.37 0.78 -18.17
C MET A 73 5.97 0.58 -19.63
N GLU A 74 4.77 0.06 -19.89
CA GLU A 74 4.23 -0.11 -21.26
C GLU A 74 4.14 1.21 -22.02
N ASN A 75 3.99 2.33 -21.30
CA ASN A 75 3.95 3.69 -21.86
C ASN A 75 5.33 4.37 -21.94
N GLY A 76 6.43 3.65 -21.67
CA GLY A 76 7.80 4.13 -21.87
C GLY A 76 8.39 5.01 -20.77
N ALA A 77 7.77 5.08 -19.59
CA ALA A 77 8.22 5.93 -18.48
C ALA A 77 9.23 5.23 -17.54
N TYR A 78 10.12 4.41 -18.09
CA TYR A 78 11.20 3.78 -17.34
C TYR A 78 12.16 4.82 -16.75
N GLY A 79 12.50 4.71 -15.46
CA GLY A 79 13.36 5.68 -14.77
C GLY A 79 12.69 7.01 -14.41
N ASP A 80 11.40 7.19 -14.70
CA ASP A 80 10.68 8.41 -14.36
C ASP A 80 10.22 8.40 -12.91
N GLN A 81 11.02 9.03 -12.04
CA GLN A 81 10.71 9.15 -10.62
C GLN A 81 9.41 9.91 -10.34
N GLU A 82 9.09 10.95 -11.12
CA GLU A 82 7.89 11.76 -10.89
C GLU A 82 6.64 10.94 -11.21
N ALA A 83 6.68 10.14 -12.28
CA ALA A 83 5.61 9.22 -12.60
C ALA A 83 5.44 8.13 -11.52
N VAL A 84 6.54 7.57 -11.00
CA VAL A 84 6.49 6.58 -9.91
C VAL A 84 5.95 7.19 -8.61
N ASP A 85 6.32 8.42 -8.26
CA ASP A 85 5.77 9.13 -7.11
C ASP A 85 4.26 9.39 -7.28
N ALA A 86 3.83 9.71 -8.51
CA ALA A 86 2.41 9.88 -8.84
C ALA A 86 1.61 8.57 -8.73
N LEU A 87 2.24 7.41 -9.02
CA LEU A 87 1.63 6.10 -8.81
C LEU A 87 1.36 5.83 -7.34
N TRP A 88 2.26 6.25 -6.45
CA TRP A 88 2.06 6.11 -5.01
C TRP A 88 0.77 6.82 -4.55
N ALA A 89 0.59 8.07 -4.98
CA ALA A 89 -0.63 8.84 -4.71
C ALA A 89 -1.87 8.23 -5.39
N ARG A 90 -1.72 7.66 -6.60
CA ARG A 90 -2.81 6.98 -7.30
C ARG A 90 -3.28 5.72 -6.57
N THR A 91 -2.37 4.88 -6.10
CA THR A 91 -2.69 3.68 -5.31
C THR A 91 -3.40 4.04 -4.00
N THR A 92 -3.00 5.15 -3.38
CA THR A 92 -3.67 5.69 -2.19
C THR A 92 -5.13 6.00 -2.43
N ARG A 93 -5.44 6.67 -3.55
CA ARG A 93 -6.81 6.99 -3.92
C ARG A 93 -7.62 5.76 -4.29
N ALA A 94 -6.96 4.72 -4.82
CA ALA A 94 -7.60 3.47 -5.17
C ALA A 94 -7.92 2.60 -3.94
N LEU A 95 -7.14 2.73 -2.86
CA LEU A 95 -7.25 1.92 -1.64
C LEU A 95 -7.17 2.78 -0.37
N PRO A 96 -8.08 3.74 -0.15
CA PRO A 96 -7.95 4.70 0.94
C PRO A 96 -8.05 4.05 2.33
N GLY A 97 -8.92 3.06 2.53
CA GLY A 97 -8.98 2.29 3.78
C GLY A 97 -7.70 1.50 4.07
N THR A 98 -7.11 0.88 3.03
CA THR A 98 -5.81 0.18 3.16
C THR A 98 -4.70 1.17 3.53
N ALA A 99 -4.63 2.32 2.83
CA ALA A 99 -3.64 3.35 3.09
C ALA A 99 -3.67 3.79 4.56
N ARG A 100 -4.87 4.07 5.08
CA ARG A 100 -5.05 4.52 6.47
C ARG A 100 -4.57 3.50 7.49
N VAL A 101 -4.87 2.22 7.28
CA VAL A 101 -4.41 1.17 8.19
C VAL A 101 -2.88 1.04 8.12
N LEU A 102 -2.30 0.99 6.93
CA LEU A 102 -0.84 0.90 6.77
C LEU A 102 -0.13 2.13 7.35
N ASP A 103 -0.69 3.33 7.20
CA ASP A 103 -0.19 4.56 7.82
C ASP A 103 -0.21 4.49 9.35
N ALA A 104 -1.29 3.96 9.95
CA ALA A 104 -1.39 3.82 11.40
C ALA A 104 -0.39 2.83 12.00
N TYR A 105 0.11 1.89 11.19
CA TYR A 105 1.08 0.86 11.59
C TYR A 105 2.42 1.00 10.85
N ALA A 106 2.76 2.19 10.35
CA ALA A 106 3.93 2.44 9.51
C ALA A 106 5.26 1.96 10.13
N ASP A 107 5.38 2.06 11.45
CA ASP A 107 6.58 1.69 12.20
C ASP A 107 6.58 0.22 12.67
N HIS A 108 5.55 -0.57 12.34
CA HIS A 108 5.48 -1.97 12.73
C HIS A 108 6.59 -2.78 12.00
N PRO A 109 7.43 -3.55 12.71
CA PRO A 109 8.61 -4.21 12.11
C PRO A 109 8.30 -5.06 10.87
N THR A 110 7.22 -5.85 10.92
CA THR A 110 6.76 -6.66 9.78
C THR A 110 6.44 -5.82 8.54
N LEU A 111 5.79 -4.67 8.72
CA LEU A 111 5.44 -3.79 7.60
C LEU A 111 6.70 -3.10 7.05
N VAL A 112 7.58 -2.62 7.93
CA VAL A 112 8.87 -2.04 7.54
C VAL A 112 9.69 -3.01 6.70
N GLN A 113 9.81 -4.27 7.15
CA GLN A 113 10.55 -5.30 6.42
C GLN A 113 9.91 -5.62 5.06
N ALA A 114 8.58 -5.81 5.02
CA ALA A 114 7.87 -6.11 3.78
C ALA A 114 8.00 -4.95 2.77
N HIS A 115 7.92 -3.71 3.25
CA HIS A 115 8.04 -2.53 2.41
C HIS A 115 9.46 -2.33 1.87
N ALA A 116 10.50 -2.55 2.70
CA ALA A 116 11.88 -2.48 2.26
C ALA A 116 12.17 -3.48 1.11
N GLN A 117 11.60 -4.69 1.18
CA GLN A 117 11.72 -5.68 0.10
C GLN A 117 11.03 -5.21 -1.19
N HIS A 118 9.85 -4.60 -1.07
CA HIS A 118 9.15 -4.02 -2.21
C HIS A 118 9.96 -2.87 -2.84
N ALA A 119 10.43 -1.91 -2.03
CA ALA A 119 11.27 -0.80 -2.50
C ALA A 119 12.53 -1.29 -3.23
N GLN A 120 13.20 -2.32 -2.70
CA GLN A 120 14.37 -2.91 -3.35
C GLN A 120 14.03 -3.59 -4.68
N ARG A 121 12.85 -4.20 -4.81
CA ARG A 121 12.38 -4.80 -6.06
C ARG A 121 12.08 -3.73 -7.10
N THR A 122 11.31 -2.71 -6.73
CA THR A 122 10.97 -1.58 -7.62
C THR A 122 12.22 -0.86 -8.10
N ARG A 123 13.22 -0.65 -7.24
CA ARG A 123 14.50 -0.06 -7.64
C ARG A 123 15.22 -0.87 -8.73
N ARG A 124 15.17 -2.20 -8.64
CA ARG A 124 15.79 -3.08 -9.65
C ARG A 124 15.00 -3.08 -10.96
N SER A 125 13.67 -3.00 -10.91
CA SER A 125 12.83 -3.05 -12.10
C SER A 125 12.71 -1.72 -12.82
N MET A 126 12.73 -0.59 -12.11
CA MET A 126 12.43 0.74 -12.67
C MET A 126 13.59 1.72 -12.66
N ALA A 127 14.70 1.40 -11.99
CA ALA A 127 15.79 2.34 -11.70
C ALA A 127 15.32 3.62 -10.94
N THR A 128 14.18 3.54 -10.26
CA THR A 128 13.61 4.61 -9.40
C THR A 128 13.67 4.21 -7.93
N ASP A 129 13.71 5.18 -7.03
CA ASP A 129 13.74 4.91 -5.60
C ASP A 129 12.34 5.07 -4.99
N LEU A 130 11.90 4.04 -4.26
CA LEU A 130 10.81 4.18 -3.31
C LEU A 130 11.38 4.50 -1.91
N PRO A 131 10.61 5.16 -1.03
CA PRO A 131 11.00 5.31 0.36
C PRO A 131 11.38 3.97 0.99
N ALA A 132 12.48 3.91 1.75
CA ALA A 132 12.88 2.66 2.42
C ALA A 132 11.94 2.27 3.57
N ARG A 133 11.17 3.24 4.08
CA ARG A 133 10.13 3.06 5.10
C ARG A 133 8.79 3.46 4.52
N TRP A 134 7.74 2.78 4.98
CA TRP A 134 6.38 3.17 4.64
C TRP A 134 6.20 4.65 4.99
N THR A 135 5.87 5.47 3.99
CA THR A 135 5.68 6.90 4.16
C THR A 135 4.30 7.24 3.64
N SER A 136 3.53 7.94 4.46
CA SER A 136 2.18 8.33 4.08
C SER A 136 2.22 9.10 2.75
N PRO A 137 1.40 8.72 1.77
CA PRO A 137 1.34 9.35 0.46
C PRO A 137 1.08 10.87 0.52
N ALA A 138 0.38 11.34 1.55
CA ALA A 138 0.14 12.77 1.80
C ALA A 138 1.45 13.55 2.01
N THR A 139 2.49 12.91 2.55
CA THR A 139 3.80 13.52 2.80
C THR A 139 4.67 13.62 1.55
N LEU A 140 4.51 12.70 0.59
CA LEU A 140 5.30 12.67 -0.66
C LEU A 140 4.87 13.77 -1.64
N VAL A 141 3.55 13.98 -1.81
CA VAL A 141 3.01 15.06 -2.67
C VAL A 141 3.53 16.44 -2.24
N ARG A 142 3.64 16.66 -0.92
CA ARG A 142 4.15 17.91 -0.35
C ARG A 142 5.66 18.10 -0.59
N SER A 143 6.41 17.02 -0.73
CA SER A 143 7.87 17.07 -0.95
C SER A 143 8.25 17.28 -2.43
N GLY A 144 7.47 16.71 -3.37
CA GLY A 144 7.65 16.92 -4.81
C GLY A 144 7.37 18.36 -5.26
N ALA A 145 6.35 19.00 -4.67
CA ALA A 145 6.00 20.39 -4.97
C ALA A 145 7.16 21.38 -4.70
N HIS A 146 8.01 21.11 -3.70
CA HIS A 146 9.16 21.97 -3.39
C HIS A 146 10.36 21.79 -4.34
N ARG A 147 10.47 20.65 -5.05
CA ARG A 147 11.58 20.41 -6.00
C ARG A 147 11.26 20.87 -7.43
N GLY A 148 9.99 20.89 -7.83
CA GLY A 148 9.56 21.34 -9.17
C GLY A 148 9.70 22.84 -9.42
N TRP A 149 9.62 23.68 -8.36
CA TRP A 149 9.68 25.14 -8.51
C TRP A 149 11.08 25.66 -8.85
N ARG A 150 12.14 24.91 -8.54
CA ARG A 150 13.52 25.32 -8.86
C ARG A 150 13.93 25.09 -10.32
N ARG A 151 13.19 24.27 -11.10
CA ARG A 151 13.49 24.06 -12.54
C ARG A 151 12.75 25.01 -13.48
N ARG A 152 11.65 25.65 -13.05
CA ARG A 152 10.95 26.64 -13.89
C ARG A 152 11.41 28.09 -13.68
N ALA A 153 12.18 28.36 -12.63
CA ALA A 153 12.69 29.71 -12.36
C ALA A 153 13.94 30.09 -13.17
N LEU A 154 14.57 29.16 -13.90
CA LEU A 154 15.76 29.42 -14.72
C LEU A 154 15.46 29.55 -16.22
N SER A 155 14.20 29.40 -16.65
CA SER A 155 13.78 29.51 -18.05
C SER A 155 13.04 30.81 -18.39
N LEU A 156 13.03 31.78 -17.46
CA LEU A 156 12.33 33.08 -17.62
C LEU A 156 13.26 34.29 -17.43
N LEU A 157 14.56 34.15 -17.71
CA LEU A 157 15.44 35.30 -17.89
C LEU A 157 15.63 35.55 -19.40
N PRO A 158 15.12 36.67 -19.94
CA PRO A 158 15.40 37.05 -21.32
C PRO A 158 16.89 37.44 -21.47
N HIS A 159 17.50 36.99 -22.55
CA HIS A 159 18.80 37.47 -23.04
C HIS A 159 18.71 38.92 -23.51
#